data_AF-A0A9D4C862-F1
#
_entry.id   AF-A0A9D4C862-F1
#
_cell.length_a   1.000
_cell.length_b   1.000
_cell.length_c   1.000
_cell.angle_alpha   90.00
_cell.angle_beta   90.00
_cell.angle_gamma   90.00
#
_symmetry.space_group_name_H-M   'P 1'
#
loop_
_entity.id
_entity.type
_entity.pdbx_description
1 polymer ?
#
loop_
_entity_poly.entity_id
_entity_poly.type
_entity_poly.pdbx_seq_one_letter_code
_entity_poly.pdbx_strand_id
1 'polypeptide(L)' 'MTSDKPGIVYVRRYASDAEEAVKILKKDSFVLNGMPPQLEPLGLSAECQWYLHDEIAPLCNSLCASTCPRPDVPKPTK' A
#
# COMPACT_ATOMS: atom_id res chain seq x y z
N MET A 1 -22.68 -24.68 -1.84
CA MET A 1 -23.24 -24.04 -0.64
C MET A 1 -22.14 -23.93 0.39
N THR A 2 -21.68 -22.72 0.71
CA THR A 2 -21.09 -22.25 1.98
C THR A 2 -20.50 -20.84 1.77
N SER A 3 -21.34 -19.88 1.34
CA SER A 3 -20.94 -18.46 1.31
C SER A 3 -21.51 -17.67 2.50
N ASP A 4 -22.24 -18.31 3.41
CA ASP A 4 -23.01 -17.58 4.44
C ASP A 4 -22.24 -17.22 5.71
N LYS A 5 -21.04 -17.80 5.95
CA LYS A 5 -20.27 -17.55 7.18
C LYS A 5 -18.76 -17.52 6.93
N PRO A 6 -18.19 -16.38 6.51
CA PRO A 6 -16.74 -16.27 6.33
C PRO A 6 -16.01 -16.58 7.64
N GLY A 7 -14.93 -17.35 7.53
CA GLY A 7 -14.08 -17.67 8.69
C GLY A 7 -14.57 -18.78 9.60
N ILE A 8 -15.62 -19.52 9.20
CA ILE A 8 -15.99 -20.78 9.85
C ILE A 8 -15.44 -21.93 9.02
N VAL A 9 -14.63 -22.77 9.66
CA VAL A 9 -14.13 -24.01 9.09
C VAL A 9 -14.63 -25.16 9.93
N TYR A 10 -14.83 -26.30 9.30
CA TYR A 10 -15.25 -27.51 9.98
C TYR A 10 -14.08 -28.51 10.01
N VAL A 11 -13.75 -29.02 11.19
CA VAL A 11 -12.59 -29.88 11.41
C VAL A 11 -12.99 -31.14 12.15
N ARG A 12 -12.23 -32.22 11.93
CA ARG A 12 -12.32 -33.47 12.69
C ARG A 12 -10.91 -33.81 13.15
N ARG A 13 -10.77 -34.26 14.40
CA ARG A 13 -9.46 -34.65 14.95
C ARG A 13 -9.01 -36.01 14.41
N TYR A 14 -9.92 -36.97 14.34
CA TYR A 14 -9.75 -38.25 13.64
C TYR A 14 -10.91 -38.50 12.66
N ALA A 15 -10.72 -39.39 11.69
CA ALA A 15 -11.74 -39.68 10.66
C ALA A 15 -13.08 -40.18 11.23
N SER A 16 -13.02 -40.82 12.41
CA SER A 16 -14.17 -41.32 13.16
C SER A 16 -14.90 -40.27 13.99
N ASP A 17 -14.30 -39.09 14.18
CA ASP A 17 -14.82 -38.10 15.11
C ASP A 17 -15.95 -37.26 14.49
N ALA A 18 -16.76 -36.69 15.37
CA ALA A 18 -17.73 -35.68 14.99
C ALA A 18 -17.04 -34.42 14.47
N GLU A 19 -17.75 -33.70 13.59
CA GLU A 19 -17.26 -32.49 12.95
C GLU A 19 -17.53 -31.27 13.83
N GLU A 20 -16.48 -30.51 14.12
CA GLU A 20 -16.54 -29.32 14.98
C GLU A 20 -16.34 -28.05 14.15
N ALA A 21 -17.16 -27.03 14.41
CA ALA A 21 -17.05 -25.72 13.77
C ALA A 21 -16.05 -24.83 14.53
N VAL A 22 -15.04 -24.34 13.82
CA VAL A 22 -13.98 -23.49 14.36
C VAL A 22 -14.02 -22.13 13.66
N LYS A 23 -14.05 -21.05 14.46
CA LYS A 23 -13.92 -19.68 13.95
C LYS A 23 -12.44 -19.29 13.88
N ILE A 24 -11.91 -19.19 12.66
CA ILE A 24 -10.49 -18.85 12.41
C ILE A 24 -10.24 -17.35 12.32
N LEU A 25 -11.29 -16.56 12.11
CA LEU A 25 -11.21 -15.11 12.08
C LEU A 25 -11.12 -14.54 13.50
N LYS A 26 -10.26 -13.53 13.69
CA LYS A 26 -10.16 -12.79 14.97
C LYS A 26 -11.52 -12.19 15.34
N LYS A 27 -11.77 -12.06 16.65
CA LYS A 27 -12.93 -11.32 17.16
C LYS A 27 -12.91 -9.91 16.54
N ASP A 28 -14.06 -9.48 16.02
CA ASP A 28 -14.27 -8.18 15.36
C ASP A 28 -13.49 -7.95 14.05
N SER A 29 -12.95 -9.00 13.43
CA SER A 29 -12.41 -8.89 12.07
C SER A 29 -13.54 -8.85 11.04
N PHE A 30 -13.46 -7.89 10.14
CA PHE A 30 -14.28 -7.81 8.94
C PHE A 30 -13.46 -8.32 7.76
N VAL A 31 -14.09 -9.09 6.89
CA VAL A 31 -13.53 -9.36 5.57
C VAL A 31 -13.73 -8.08 4.76
N LEU A 32 -12.63 -7.41 4.39
CA LEU A 32 -12.71 -6.26 3.50
C LEU A 32 -13.20 -6.79 2.15
N ASN A 33 -14.45 -6.48 1.79
CA ASN A 33 -14.98 -6.83 0.48
C ASN A 33 -14.43 -5.80 -0.52
N GLY A 34 -13.36 -6.17 -1.23
CA GLY A 34 -12.74 -5.34 -2.26
C GLY A 34 -11.26 -5.05 -2.01
N MET A 35 -10.60 -4.45 -3.01
CA MET A 35 -9.25 -3.94 -2.83
C MET A 35 -9.27 -2.69 -1.95
N PRO A 36 -8.26 -2.48 -1.07
CA PRO A 36 -8.10 -1.21 -0.39
C PRO A 36 -7.99 -0.07 -1.42
N PRO A 37 -8.43 1.14 -1.08
CA PRO A 37 -8.30 2.28 -1.97
C PRO A 37 -6.81 2.50 -2.29
N GLN A 38 -6.50 2.63 -3.59
CA GLN A 38 -5.18 3.04 -4.02
C GLN A 38 -4.94 4.47 -3.52
N LEU A 39 -3.88 4.64 -2.72
CA LEU A 39 -3.43 5.96 -2.33
C LEU A 39 -2.62 6.53 -3.48
N GLU A 40 -3.05 7.67 -4.02
CA GLU A 40 -2.18 8.47 -4.88
C GLU A 40 -1.01 8.96 -4.04
N PRO A 41 0.25 8.75 -4.48
CA PRO A 41 1.39 9.30 -3.77
C PRO A 41 1.27 10.82 -3.75
N LEU A 42 1.50 11.43 -2.59
CA LEU A 42 1.32 12.87 -2.34
C LEU A 42 2.23 13.78 -3.22
N GLY A 43 3.03 13.21 -4.10
CA GLY A 43 4.09 13.89 -4.83
C GLY A 43 5.20 14.40 -3.91
N LEU A 44 6.13 15.15 -4.47
CA LEU A 44 7.15 15.87 -3.72
C LEU A 44 6.65 17.29 -3.40
N SER A 45 6.99 17.80 -2.21
CA SER A 45 6.76 19.23 -1.91
C SER A 45 7.54 20.12 -2.86
N ALA A 46 7.10 21.37 -3.04
CA ALA A 46 7.82 22.34 -3.88
C ALA A 46 9.28 22.51 -3.41
N GLU A 47 9.53 22.53 -2.11
CA GLU A 47 10.88 22.60 -1.53
C GLU A 47 11.75 21.41 -1.93
N CYS A 48 11.21 20.19 -1.85
CA CYS A 48 11.90 18.98 -2.26
C CYS A 48 12.16 18.95 -3.77
N GLN A 49 11.20 19.39 -4.59
CA GLN A 49 11.39 19.47 -6.05
C GLN A 49 12.54 20.42 -6.40
N TRP A 50 12.57 21.60 -5.77
CA TRP A 50 13.64 22.58 -5.99
C TRP A 50 14.99 22.12 -5.44
N TYR A 51 15.03 21.42 -4.30
CA TYR A 51 16.25 20.83 -3.79
C TYR A 51 16.84 19.81 -4.77
N LEU A 52 16.02 18.92 -5.33
CA LEU A 52 16.48 17.94 -6.31
C LEU A 52 17.04 18.61 -7.57
N HIS A 53 16.41 19.69 -8.03
CA HIS A 53 16.89 20.42 -9.20
C HIS A 53 18.18 21.20 -8.92
N ASP A 54 18.25 21.95 -7.82
CA ASP A 54 19.34 22.90 -7.58
C ASP A 54 20.59 22.22 -6.99
N GLU A 55 20.41 21.27 -6.07
CA GLU A 55 21.50 20.67 -5.30
C GLU A 55 21.91 19.30 -5.84
N ILE A 56 20.95 18.52 -6.37
CA ILE A 56 21.20 17.13 -6.80
C ILE A 56 21.45 17.03 -8.31
N ALA A 57 20.69 17.74 -9.15
CA ALA A 57 20.86 17.67 -10.60
C ALA A 57 22.31 17.94 -11.09
N PRO A 58 23.09 18.87 -10.50
CA PRO A 58 24.50 19.08 -10.90
C PRO A 58 25.41 17.88 -10.62
N LEU A 59 25.02 17.02 -9.66
CA LEU A 59 25.76 15.82 -9.27
C LEU A 59 25.35 14.60 -10.08
N CYS A 60 24.26 14.70 -10.85
CA CYS A 60 23.80 13.61 -11.71
C CYS A 60 24.69 13.48 -12.95
N ASN A 61 25.06 12.23 -13.27
CA ASN A 61 25.68 11.92 -14.56
C ASN A 61 24.72 12.30 -15.70
N SER A 62 25.27 12.55 -16.90
CA SER A 62 24.47 12.94 -18.08
C SER A 62 23.35 11.96 -18.45
N LEU A 63 23.49 10.68 -18.09
CA LEU A 63 22.47 9.64 -18.23
C LEU A 63 21.24 9.83 -17.32
N CYS A 64 21.38 10.61 -16.26
CA CYS A 64 20.36 10.84 -15.24
C CYS A 64 19.77 12.27 -15.30
N ALA A 65 20.10 13.07 -16.31
CA ALA A 65 19.59 14.44 -16.42
C ALA A 65 18.04 14.50 -16.40
N SER A 66 17.37 13.45 -16.88
CA SER A 66 15.90 13.34 -16.86
C SER A 66 15.31 13.04 -15.47
N THR A 67 16.11 12.65 -14.48
CA THR A 67 15.61 12.30 -13.13
C THR A 67 15.48 13.51 -12.21
N CYS A 68 16.08 14.65 -12.57
CA CYS A 68 16.02 15.90 -11.82
C CYS A 68 15.54 17.05 -12.72
N PRO A 69 14.30 16.98 -13.24
CA PRO A 69 13.77 18.01 -14.12
C PRO A 69 13.58 19.33 -13.37
N ARG A 70 13.52 20.41 -14.13
CA ARG A 70 13.14 21.72 -13.59
C ARG A 70 11.70 21.65 -13.06
N PRO A 71 11.43 22.05 -11.81
CA PRO A 71 10.08 22.04 -11.27
C PRO A 71 9.17 23.03 -11.99
N ASP A 72 7.92 22.64 -12.25
CA ASP A 72 6.87 23.51 -12.81
C ASP A 72 6.28 24.46 -11.76
N VAL A 73 6.49 24.16 -10.48
CA VAL A 73 6.00 24.97 -9.35
C VAL A 73 6.95 26.15 -9.08
N PRO A 74 6.44 27.33 -8.72
CA PRO A 74 7.28 28.47 -8.37
C PRO A 74 8.20 28.13 -7.20
N LYS A 75 9.42 28.67 -7.22
CA LYS A 75 10.39 28.46 -6.15
C LYS A 75 9.87 29.08 -4.85
N PRO A 76 9.75 28.30 -3.75
CA PRO A 76 9.32 28.84 -2.48
C PRO A 76 10.31 29.92 -2.04
N THR A 77 9.78 31.11 -1.74
CA THR A 77 10.52 32.13 -1.00
C THR A 77 10.50 31.73 0.47
N LYS A 78 11.68 31.55 1.06
CA LYS A 78 11.85 31.29 2.50
C LYS A 78 11.08 32.32 3.35
#